data_AF-A0A1Q7MM39-F1
#
_entry.id   AF-A0A1Q7MM39-F1
#
_cell.length_a   1.000
_cell.length_b   1.000
_cell.length_c   1.000
_cell.angle_alpha   90.00
_cell.angle_beta   90.00
_cell.angle_gamma   90.00
#
_symmetry.space_group_name_H-M   'P 1'
#
loop_
_entity.id
_entity.type
_entity.pdbx_description
1 polymer ?
#
loop_
_entity_poly.entity_id
_entity_poly.type
_entity_poly.pdbx_seq_one_letter_code
_entity_poly.pdbx_strand_id
1 'polypeptide(L)'
;MVDFADDNLDEEFSLGDGTADTEGIVTCPYCGEPNEIGIDAGGGAYQDYVEDCQVCCRPWRVTVAYDEEGNAEISASPLDE
;
A
#
# COMPACT_ATOMS: atom_id res chain seq x y z
N MET A 1 -24.61 -14.63 38.28
CA MET A 1 -24.95 -13.21 38.10
C MET A 1 -23.65 -12.47 38.17
N VAL A 2 -23.19 -11.99 37.02
CA VAL A 2 -22.03 -11.10 36.93
C VAL A 2 -22.52 -9.91 36.12
N ASP A 3 -22.88 -8.87 36.85
CA ASP A 3 -23.23 -7.56 36.34
C ASP A 3 -21.92 -6.89 35.89
N PHE A 4 -21.57 -7.07 34.62
CA PHE A 4 -20.53 -6.28 33.98
C PHE A 4 -21.20 -5.07 33.36
N ALA A 5 -21.07 -3.94 34.06
CA ALA A 5 -21.48 -2.64 33.58
C ALA A 5 -20.83 -2.35 32.22
N ASP A 6 -21.71 -1.90 31.36
CA ASP A 6 -21.53 -1.40 30.00
C ASP A 6 -20.57 -0.21 29.92
N ASP A 7 -19.96 -0.08 28.74
CA ASP A 7 -19.55 1.17 28.09
C ASP A 7 -18.25 1.85 28.54
N ASN A 8 -17.12 1.42 27.96
CA ASN A 8 -16.10 2.31 27.36
C ASN A 8 -15.03 1.47 26.62
N LEU A 9 -15.33 0.96 25.42
CA LEU A 9 -14.33 0.32 24.54
C LEU A 9 -14.00 1.23 23.34
N ASP A 10 -14.17 2.53 23.52
CA ASP A 10 -14.12 3.53 22.45
C ASP A 10 -12.85 4.40 22.52
N GLU A 11 -11.89 4.10 23.39
CA GLU A 11 -10.64 4.85 23.49
C GLU A 11 -9.41 3.93 23.24
N GLU A 12 -8.71 4.25 22.15
CA GLU A 12 -7.37 3.79 21.75
C GLU A 12 -7.20 2.42 21.05
N PHE A 13 -7.97 2.17 19.99
CA PHE A 13 -7.32 1.56 18.82
C PHE A 13 -6.62 2.68 18.06
N SER A 14 -5.41 3.04 18.51
CA SER A 14 -4.49 3.81 17.68
C SER A 14 -4.41 3.11 16.33
N LEU A 15 -5.04 3.69 15.30
CA LEU A 15 -5.06 3.21 13.92
C LEU A 15 -3.64 3.28 13.36
N GLY A 16 -2.83 2.30 13.73
CA GLY A 16 -1.40 2.23 13.48
C GLY A 16 -0.78 1.18 14.40
N ASP A 17 -1.19 -0.07 14.27
CA ASP A 17 -0.78 -1.19 15.13
C ASP A 17 0.58 -1.81 14.74
N GLY A 18 1.45 -1.05 14.05
CA GLY A 18 2.77 -1.54 13.62
C GLY A 18 2.72 -2.56 12.49
N THR A 19 1.65 -2.53 11.69
CA THR A 19 1.53 -3.29 10.45
C THR A 19 2.04 -2.43 9.30
N ALA A 20 3.06 -2.90 8.59
CA ALA A 20 3.62 -2.21 7.43
C ALA A 20 2.54 -1.95 6.36
N ASP A 21 2.70 -0.89 5.56
CA ASP A 21 1.74 -0.54 4.52
C ASP A 21 1.50 -1.71 3.54
N THR A 22 0.24 -2.04 3.27
CA THR A 22 -0.14 -3.14 2.36
C THR A 22 -0.87 -2.67 1.10
N GLU A 23 -1.08 -1.37 0.96
CA GLU A 23 -1.78 -0.75 -0.16
C GLU A 23 -1.21 0.64 -0.41
N GLY A 24 -1.34 1.14 -1.64
CA GLY A 24 -0.95 2.50 -1.95
C GLY A 24 -1.45 3.00 -3.30
N ILE A 25 -1.30 4.30 -3.53
CA ILE A 25 -1.80 4.97 -4.73
C ILE A 25 -0.61 5.44 -5.56
N VAL A 26 -0.61 5.08 -6.85
CA VAL A 26 0.43 5.50 -7.80
C VAL A 26 -0.17 6.00 -9.10
N THR A 27 0.41 7.06 -9.66
CA THR A 27 -0.08 7.68 -10.90
C THR A 27 0.52 7.03 -12.14
N CYS A 28 -0.34 6.68 -13.10
CA CYS A 28 0.09 6.07 -14.35
C CYS A 28 0.95 7.02 -15.21
N PRO A 29 2.18 6.63 -15.60
CA PRO A 29 3.05 7.46 -16.43
C PRO A 29 2.55 7.55 -17.88
N TYR A 30 1.52 6.77 -18.25
CA TYR A 30 0.96 6.78 -19.60
C TYR A 30 -0.31 7.62 -19.72
N CYS A 31 -1.31 7.38 -18.88
CA CYS A 31 -2.59 8.10 -18.94
C CYS A 31 -2.74 9.19 -17.87
N GLY A 32 -1.89 9.21 -16.84
CA GLY A 32 -1.96 10.17 -15.74
C GLY A 32 -3.01 9.87 -14.68
N GLU A 33 -3.71 8.74 -14.78
CA GLU A 33 -4.74 8.36 -13.79
C GLU A 33 -4.10 7.69 -12.56
N PRO A 34 -4.62 7.97 -11.34
CA PRO A 34 -4.21 7.27 -10.13
C PRO A 34 -4.76 5.83 -10.15
N ASN A 35 -3.91 4.86 -9.82
CA ASN A 35 -4.34 3.49 -9.54
C ASN A 35 -4.00 3.13 -8.10
N GLU A 36 -4.93 2.45 -7.44
CA GLU A 36 -4.72 1.77 -6.16
C GLU A 36 -4.07 0.41 -6.43
N ILE A 37 -2.94 0.15 -5.75
CA ILE A 37 -2.16 -1.08 -5.89
C ILE A 37 -2.00 -1.76 -4.53
N GLY A 38 -1.98 -3.08 -4.53
CA GLY A 38 -1.66 -3.88 -3.35
C GLY A 38 -0.15 -4.07 -3.23
N ILE A 39 0.37 -3.99 -2.01
CA ILE A 39 1.79 -4.12 -1.72
C ILE A 39 1.97 -5.20 -0.65
N ASP A 40 2.93 -6.10 -0.88
CA ASP A 40 3.22 -7.16 0.07
C ASP A 40 4.42 -6.81 0.95
N ALA A 41 4.20 -6.51 2.23
CA ALA A 41 5.28 -6.23 3.19
C ALA A 41 6.15 -7.47 3.50
N GLY A 42 5.72 -8.66 3.10
CA GLY A 42 6.49 -9.92 3.24
C GLY A 42 7.52 -10.15 2.13
N GLY A 43 7.43 -9.44 1.00
CA GLY A 43 8.31 -9.59 -0.16
C GLY A 43 9.72 -9.03 0.02
N GLY A 44 9.97 -8.30 1.12
CA GLY A 44 11.25 -7.70 1.47
C GLY A 44 11.25 -6.17 1.39
N ALA A 45 12.35 -5.56 1.81
CA ALA A 45 12.46 -4.10 1.90
C ALA A 45 12.46 -3.37 0.54
N TYR A 46 12.70 -4.09 -0.56
CA TYR A 46 12.68 -3.54 -1.91
C TYR A 46 12.04 -4.54 -2.86
N GLN A 47 11.05 -4.08 -3.61
CA GLN A 47 10.28 -4.87 -4.56
C GLN A 47 10.24 -4.18 -5.91
N ASP A 48 10.48 -4.94 -6.98
CA ASP A 48 10.34 -4.50 -8.37
C ASP A 48 9.46 -5.50 -9.09
N TYR A 49 8.32 -5.02 -9.60
CA TYR A 49 7.39 -5.86 -10.34
C TYR A 49 6.72 -5.07 -11.45
N VAL A 50 6.14 -5.81 -12.40
CA VAL A 50 5.37 -5.23 -13.50
C VAL A 50 3.90 -5.43 -13.20
N GLU A 51 3.16 -4.34 -13.27
CA GLU A 51 1.71 -4.35 -13.20
C GLU A 51 1.13 -3.76 -14.51
N ASP A 52 -0.18 -3.68 -14.61
CA ASP A 52 -0.87 -3.08 -15.75
C ASP A 52 -1.82 -1.99 -15.24
N CYS A 53 -1.85 -0.85 -15.92
CA CYS A 53 -2.73 0.25 -15.51
C CYS A 53 -4.21 -0.16 -15.64
N GLN A 54 -4.98 -0.05 -14.55
CA GLN A 54 -6.41 -0.42 -14.51
C GLN A 54 -7.28 0.40 -15.47
N VAL A 55 -6.79 1.56 -15.96
CA VAL A 55 -7.51 2.45 -16.88
C VAL A 55 -7.09 2.26 -18.33
N CYS A 56 -5.79 2.30 -18.63
CA CYS A 56 -5.28 2.30 -20.01
C CYS A 56 -4.68 0.99 -20.49
N CYS A 57 -4.64 -0.03 -19.62
CA CYS A 57 -4.13 -1.37 -19.90
C CYS A 57 -2.70 -1.40 -20.48
N ARG A 58 -1.83 -0.51 -19.97
CA ARG A 58 -0.42 -0.45 -20.37
C ARG A 58 0.47 -0.94 -19.25
N PRO A 59 1.47 -1.78 -19.57
CA PRO A 59 2.37 -2.33 -18.58
C PRO A 59 3.35 -1.27 -18.10
N TRP A 60 3.49 -1.17 -16.78
CA TRP A 60 4.37 -0.26 -16.06
C TRP A 60 5.18 -1.04 -15.02
N ARG A 61 6.40 -0.57 -14.74
CA ARG A 61 7.21 -1.06 -13.65
C ARG A 61 6.85 -0.30 -12.39
N VAL A 62 6.52 -1.03 -11.34
CA VAL A 62 6.27 -0.51 -10.00
C VAL A 62 7.44 -0.93 -9.12
N THR A 63 7.99 0.06 -8.43
CA THR A 63 9.05 -0.12 -7.44
C THR A 63 8.50 0.28 -6.08
N VAL A 64 8.68 -0.58 -5.09
CA VAL A 64 8.28 -0.31 -3.71
C VAL A 64 9.47 -0.49 -2.78
N ALA A 65 9.70 0.49 -1.91
CA ALA A 65 10.71 0.44 -0.87
C ALA A 65 10.05 0.63 0.50
N TYR A 66 10.37 -0.23 1.46
CA TYR A 66 9.96 -0.09 2.85
C TYR A 66 11.08 0.50 3.70
N ASP A 67 10.75 1.45 4.56
CA ASP A 67 11.67 1.95 5.59
C ASP A 67 11.62 1.13 6.89
N GLU A 68 12.45 1.50 7.87
CA GLU A 68 12.58 0.80 9.16
C GLU A 68 11.33 0.92 10.06
N GLU A 69 10.45 1.89 9.79
CA GLU A 69 9.16 2.10 10.46
C GLU A 69 8.01 1.38 9.73
N GLY A 70 8.28 0.84 8.54
CA GLY A 70 7.33 0.07 7.74
C GLY A 70 6.50 0.89 6.76
N ASN A 71 6.87 2.14 6.49
CA ASN A 71 6.17 2.91 5.46
C ASN A 71 6.62 2.48 4.06
N ALA A 72 5.66 2.38 3.12
CA ALA A 72 5.93 2.05 1.73
C ALA A 72 6.10 3.32 0.87
N GLU A 73 7.28 3.46 0.26
CA GLU A 73 7.51 4.42 -0.82
C GLU A 73 7.31 3.74 -2.17
N ILE A 74 6.35 4.24 -2.95
CA ILE A 74 5.92 3.63 -4.22
C ILE A 74 6.28 4.57 -5.37
N SER A 75 6.87 4.03 -6.41
CA SER A 75 7.15 4.75 -7.66
C SER A 75 6.78 3.91 -8.88
N ALA A 76 6.19 4.54 -9.89
CA ALA A 76 5.90 3.89 -11.17
C ALA A 76 6.71 4.51 -12.30
N SER A 77 7.22 3.65 -13.19
CA SER A 77 7.93 4.03 -14.41
C SER A 77 7.39 3.26 -15.62
N PRO A 78 7.47 3.83 -16.85
CA PRO A 78 7.16 3.10 -18.07
C PRO A 78 8.03 1.84 -18.19
N LEU A 79 7.46 0.73 -18.67
CA LEU A 79 8.20 -0.51 -18.91
C LEU A 79 8.92 -0.50 -20.28
N ASP A 80 8.42 0.26 -21.25
CA ASP A 80 9.01 0.42 -22.57
C ASP A 80 10.30 1.27 -22.52
N GLU A 81 11.42 0.65 -22.14
CA GLU A 81 12.78 1.00 -22.59
C GLU A 81 13.41 -0.14 -23.41
#